data_AF-A0A8T4DZX7-F1
#
_entry.id   AF-A0A8T4DZX7-F1
#
_cell.length_a   1.000
_cell.length_b   1.000
_cell.length_c   1.000
_cell.angle_alpha   90.00
_cell.angle_beta   90.00
_cell.angle_gamma   90.00
#
_symmetry.space_group_name_H-M   'P 1'
#
loop_
_entity.id
_entity.type
_entity.pdbx_description
1 polymer ?
#
loop_
_entity_poly.entity_id
_entity_poly.type
_entity_poly.pdbx_seq_one_letter_code
_entity_poly.pdbx_strand_id
1 'polypeptide(L)'
;MSGKLLNKKGIIRVFEMVLFSFLLFAILLPSFFKYEDVNDWTAAKNVILSQDLLFAFEKNKLLDDVLITDPITDGHSILAEHDADIELLENTTLSIFPVIYDFEYEVKNVAPPRVSIGCICSEEEEDWLKSKILTPSYPTFEFAIKRIALANLSESFDTFVIFGNQGLESYRGNITEMLSKGKGFVLIANFTSSPDSMTEEMFGISYTGGSSGTRSMKFENLSKEITSGISKRYVNNIVRVQTEGTNLTGKLYIQDTEFDLEQNVAAECVTISSCPDCLHEGESCQITPIVNLTLFQIDPLEQKWMDIYIRSYKDNQRDYSFEDLVPLAVEKTESTVLSWQDNSFANAVVGEYSLFYETEPRMFWIYGYDRKKDDLNLLLKTGIIWSSGEHYFVFNKPIPSKRNIAMHFYTGLRESQIPFTVKLYTWGY
;
A
#
# COMPACT_ATOMS: atom_id res chain seq x y z
N MET A 1 19.83 28.29 -67.59
CA MET A 1 19.09 27.25 -66.84
C MET A 1 20.00 26.05 -66.66
N SER A 2 20.63 25.91 -65.49
CA SER A 2 21.57 24.84 -65.17
C SER A 2 20.81 23.70 -64.51
N GLY A 3 20.58 22.61 -65.24
CA GLY A 3 20.03 21.37 -64.70
C GLY A 3 21.14 20.62 -63.96
N LYS A 4 21.11 20.65 -62.62
CA LYS A 4 21.95 19.80 -61.78
C LYS A 4 21.50 18.35 -61.96
N LEU A 5 22.32 17.55 -62.65
CA LEU A 5 22.26 16.10 -62.61
C LEU A 5 22.31 15.62 -61.16
N LEU A 6 21.23 15.01 -60.67
CA LEU A 6 21.24 14.32 -59.39
C LEU A 6 22.32 13.23 -59.43
N ASN A 7 23.26 13.32 -58.50
CA ASN A 7 24.38 12.41 -58.36
C ASN A 7 23.84 11.02 -57.98
N LYS A 8 23.78 10.10 -58.94
CA LYS A 8 23.19 8.74 -58.82
C LYS A 8 23.69 7.97 -57.58
N LYS A 9 24.90 8.24 -57.12
CA LYS A 9 25.47 7.62 -55.90
C LYS A 9 24.79 8.06 -54.60
N GLY A 10 24.24 9.27 -54.54
CA GLY A 10 23.52 9.79 -53.38
C GLY A 10 22.15 9.12 -53.21
N ILE A 11 21.41 8.94 -54.32
CA ILE A 11 20.10 8.28 -54.30
C ILE A 11 20.23 6.82 -53.88
N ILE A 12 21.26 6.11 -54.38
CA ILE A 12 21.50 4.70 -54.04
C ILE A 12 21.80 4.56 -52.54
N ARG A 13 22.61 5.45 -51.95
CA ARG A 13 22.90 5.43 -50.51
C ARG A 13 21.68 5.71 -49.64
N VAL A 14 20.78 6.59 -50.07
CA VAL A 14 19.52 6.84 -49.36
C VAL A 14 18.63 5.60 -49.42
N PHE A 15 18.54 4.95 -50.58
CA PHE A 15 17.80 3.69 -50.72
C PHE A 15 18.40 2.56 -49.87
N GLU A 16 19.72 2.43 -49.82
CA GLU A 16 20.41 1.47 -48.96
C GLU A 16 20.17 1.74 -47.48
N MET A 17 20.20 3.01 -47.03
CA MET A 17 19.89 3.37 -45.64
C MET A 17 18.44 3.04 -45.26
N VAL A 18 17.48 3.33 -46.15
CA VAL A 18 16.06 3.01 -45.91
C VAL A 18 15.87 1.50 -45.86
N LEU A 19 16.47 0.76 -46.80
CA LEU A 19 16.39 -0.69 -46.84
C LEU A 19 17.05 -1.33 -45.61
N PHE A 20 18.21 -0.83 -45.19
CA PHE A 20 18.92 -1.33 -44.02
C PHE A 20 18.16 -1.01 -42.73
N SER A 21 17.54 0.17 -42.63
CA SER A 21 16.69 0.53 -41.48
C SER A 21 15.44 -0.35 -41.42
N PHE A 22 14.84 -0.68 -42.58
CA PHE A 22 13.70 -1.58 -42.66
C PHE A 22 14.07 -3.02 -42.29
N LEU A 23 15.23 -3.51 -42.76
CA LEU A 23 15.79 -4.81 -42.39
C LEU A 23 16.11 -4.88 -40.89
N LEU A 24 16.74 -3.84 -40.34
CA LEU A 24 17.04 -3.78 -38.91
C LEU A 24 15.75 -3.78 -38.08
N PHE A 25 14.73 -3.02 -38.50
CA PHE A 25 13.43 -3.00 -37.87
C PHE A 25 12.73 -4.37 -37.92
N ALA A 26 12.75 -5.05 -39.07
CA ALA A 26 12.18 -6.39 -39.24
C ALA A 26 12.91 -7.46 -38.42
N ILE A 27 14.24 -7.36 -38.27
CA ILE A 27 15.05 -8.29 -37.46
C ILE A 27 14.85 -8.05 -35.96
N LEU A 28 14.61 -6.81 -35.54
CA LEU A 28 14.40 -6.46 -34.14
C LEU A 28 12.94 -6.62 -33.68
N LEU A 29 11.99 -6.70 -34.62
CA LEU A 29 10.55 -6.90 -34.35
C LEU A 29 10.27 -8.11 -33.41
N PRO A 30 10.88 -9.29 -33.60
CA PRO A 30 10.71 -10.43 -32.69
C PRO A 30 11.30 -10.21 -31.29
N SER A 31 12.25 -9.30 -31.14
CA SER A 31 12.88 -8.95 -29.86
C SER A 31 12.00 -8.03 -29.01
N PHE A 32 11.16 -7.22 -29.67
CA PHE A 32 10.18 -6.35 -29.01
C PHE A 32 8.87 -7.07 -28.72
N PHE A 33 8.54 -8.10 -29.49
CA PHE A 33 7.33 -8.89 -29.31
C PHE A 33 7.67 -10.39 -29.21
N LYS A 34 7.71 -10.93 -27.98
CA LYS A 34 7.55 -12.37 -27.76
C LYS A 34 6.12 -12.74 -28.16
N TYR A 35 5.89 -12.97 -29.44
CA TYR A 35 4.65 -13.55 -29.92
C TYR A 35 4.68 -15.06 -29.64
N GLU A 36 3.98 -15.49 -28.58
CA GLU A 36 3.39 -16.82 -28.59
C GLU A 36 2.48 -16.91 -29.81
N ASP A 37 2.48 -18.06 -30.50
CA ASP A 37 1.76 -18.36 -31.74
C ASP A 37 0.46 -17.55 -31.93
N VAL A 38 0.50 -16.47 -32.72
CA VAL A 38 -0.69 -15.72 -33.13
C VAL A 38 -1.38 -16.49 -34.26
N ASN A 39 -1.98 -17.63 -33.91
CA ASN A 39 -2.95 -18.29 -34.77
C ASN A 39 -4.36 -17.68 -34.63
N ASP A 40 -4.55 -16.71 -33.73
CA ASP A 40 -5.83 -16.06 -33.44
C ASP A 40 -5.72 -14.52 -33.53
N TRP A 41 -6.04 -13.97 -34.71
CA TRP A 41 -6.10 -12.53 -34.96
C TRP A 41 -7.09 -11.79 -34.07
N THR A 42 -8.12 -12.48 -33.56
CA THR A 42 -9.10 -11.90 -32.65
C THR A 42 -8.48 -11.68 -31.27
N ALA A 43 -7.66 -12.62 -30.79
CA ALA A 43 -6.88 -12.44 -29.57
C ALA A 43 -5.91 -11.25 -29.67
N ALA A 44 -5.18 -11.11 -30.79
CA ALA A 44 -4.26 -9.98 -31.00
C ALA A 44 -4.99 -8.63 -31.01
N LYS A 45 -6.16 -8.54 -31.66
CA LYS A 45 -6.98 -7.32 -31.66
C LYS A 45 -7.44 -6.93 -30.25
N ASN A 46 -7.87 -7.90 -29.45
CA ASN A 46 -8.36 -7.65 -28.09
C ASN A 46 -7.24 -7.17 -27.16
N VAL A 47 -6.03 -7.72 -27.30
CA VAL A 47 -4.87 -7.28 -26.52
C VAL A 47 -4.52 -5.82 -26.84
N ILE A 48 -4.49 -5.44 -28.13
CA ILE A 48 -4.23 -4.05 -28.54
C ILE A 48 -5.30 -3.10 -27.98
N LEU A 49 -6.58 -3.42 -28.14
CA LEU A 49 -7.67 -2.60 -27.58
C LEU A 49 -7.56 -2.45 -26.06
N SER A 50 -7.21 -3.54 -25.38
CA SER A 50 -7.03 -3.54 -23.92
C SER A 50 -5.85 -2.66 -23.49
N GLN A 51 -4.73 -2.70 -24.23
CA GLN A 51 -3.56 -1.84 -23.96
C GLN A 51 -3.86 -0.36 -24.24
N ASP A 52 -4.49 -0.05 -25.37
CA ASP A 52 -4.89 1.32 -25.72
C ASP A 52 -5.86 1.90 -24.68
N LEU A 53 -6.79 1.08 -24.19
CA LEU A 53 -7.72 1.46 -23.12
C LEU A 53 -7.00 1.78 -21.82
N LEU A 54 -6.13 0.88 -21.35
CA LEU A 54 -5.35 1.09 -20.13
C LEU A 54 -4.48 2.36 -20.22
N PHE A 55 -3.86 2.62 -21.37
CA PHE A 55 -3.09 3.84 -21.62
C PHE A 55 -3.97 5.10 -21.66
N ALA A 56 -5.15 5.02 -22.28
CA ALA A 56 -6.10 6.13 -22.29
C ALA A 56 -6.59 6.48 -20.88
N PHE A 57 -6.83 5.48 -20.04
CA PHE A 57 -7.18 5.70 -18.64
C PHE A 57 -6.06 6.33 -17.83
N GLU A 58 -4.80 5.90 -18.01
CA GLU A 58 -3.64 6.54 -17.38
C GLU A 58 -3.57 8.03 -17.74
N LYS A 59 -3.64 8.32 -19.05
CA LYS A 59 -3.49 9.69 -19.57
C LYS A 59 -4.58 10.63 -19.04
N ASN A 60 -5.78 10.12 -18.79
CA ASN A 60 -6.89 10.87 -18.25
C ASN A 60 -7.04 10.77 -16.73
N LYS A 61 -6.13 10.05 -16.04
CA LYS A 61 -6.16 9.78 -14.59
C LYS A 61 -7.41 9.07 -14.07
N LEU A 62 -8.20 8.44 -14.95
CA LEU A 62 -9.43 7.76 -14.54
C LEU A 62 -9.15 6.63 -13.54
N LEU A 63 -8.06 5.88 -13.72
CA LEU A 63 -7.72 4.80 -12.79
C LEU A 63 -7.23 5.33 -11.44
N ASP A 64 -6.69 6.54 -11.37
CA ASP A 64 -6.34 7.17 -10.10
C ASP A 64 -7.62 7.48 -9.32
N ASP A 65 -8.63 8.06 -9.98
CA ASP A 65 -9.89 8.41 -9.32
C ASP A 65 -10.69 7.15 -8.90
N VAL A 66 -10.78 6.15 -9.79
CA VAL A 66 -11.57 4.92 -9.58
C VAL A 66 -10.90 3.93 -8.62
N LEU A 67 -9.62 3.64 -8.83
CA LEU A 67 -8.96 2.53 -8.12
C LEU A 67 -8.21 3.00 -6.87
N ILE A 68 -8.07 4.31 -6.73
CA ILE A 68 -7.17 4.95 -5.77
C ILE A 68 -7.82 6.22 -5.22
N THR A 69 -9.04 6.03 -4.71
CA THR A 69 -9.89 7.11 -4.19
C THR A 69 -9.26 7.78 -2.98
N ASP A 70 -9.20 9.12 -3.02
CA ASP A 70 -8.83 9.94 -1.86
C ASP A 70 -9.90 9.75 -0.78
N PRO A 71 -9.56 9.25 0.42
CA PRO A 71 -10.54 9.02 1.47
C PRO A 71 -11.19 10.30 2.01
N ILE A 72 -10.80 11.47 1.53
CA ILE A 72 -11.18 12.72 2.16
C ILE A 72 -11.58 13.74 1.10
N THR A 73 -12.88 13.79 0.86
CA THR A 73 -13.53 14.64 -0.15
C THR A 73 -14.44 15.66 0.53
N ASP A 74 -14.87 16.69 -0.21
CA ASP A 74 -15.58 17.90 0.24
C ASP A 74 -17.04 17.65 0.73
N GLY A 75 -17.23 16.68 1.61
CA GLY A 75 -18.51 16.38 2.27
C GLY A 75 -19.44 15.48 1.47
N HIS A 76 -18.95 14.83 0.41
CA HIS A 76 -19.67 13.76 -0.27
C HIS A 76 -19.40 12.41 0.38
N SER A 77 -20.30 11.45 0.16
CA SER A 77 -20.07 10.08 0.60
C SER A 77 -18.99 9.49 -0.32
N ILE A 78 -17.78 9.29 0.22
CA ILE A 78 -16.65 8.66 -0.48
C ILE A 78 -17.08 7.34 -1.14
N LEU A 79 -17.96 6.59 -0.49
CA LEU A 79 -18.54 5.36 -1.05
C LEU A 79 -19.35 5.64 -2.31
N ALA A 80 -20.21 6.66 -2.31
CA ALA A 80 -21.02 7.00 -3.47
C ALA A 80 -20.17 7.54 -4.63
N GLU A 81 -19.10 8.29 -4.33
CA GLU A 81 -18.15 8.76 -5.34
C GLU A 81 -17.37 7.59 -5.94
N HIS A 82 -16.82 6.71 -5.11
CA HIS A 82 -16.13 5.51 -5.57
C HIS A 82 -17.04 4.59 -6.39
N ASP A 83 -18.29 4.39 -5.96
CA ASP A 83 -19.27 3.59 -6.71
C ASP A 83 -19.59 4.22 -8.08
N ALA A 84 -19.69 5.56 -8.16
CA ALA A 84 -19.91 6.28 -9.41
C ALA A 84 -18.68 6.21 -10.34
N ASP A 85 -17.47 6.26 -9.79
CA ASP A 85 -16.23 6.09 -10.52
C ASP A 85 -16.11 4.66 -11.08
N ILE A 86 -16.42 3.63 -10.28
CA ILE A 86 -16.49 2.24 -10.76
C ILE A 86 -17.51 2.09 -11.90
N GLU A 87 -18.68 2.73 -11.78
CA GLU A 87 -19.69 2.72 -12.86
C GLU A 87 -19.18 3.41 -14.13
N LEU A 88 -18.45 4.53 -14.00
CA LEU A 88 -17.83 5.21 -15.13
C LEU A 88 -16.76 4.34 -15.81
N LEU A 89 -15.94 3.64 -15.02
CA LEU A 89 -14.95 2.68 -15.52
C LEU A 89 -15.63 1.55 -16.29
N GLU A 90 -16.69 0.97 -15.74
CA GLU A 90 -17.45 -0.11 -16.36
C GLU A 90 -18.08 0.35 -17.68
N ASN A 91 -18.81 1.46 -17.67
CA ASN A 91 -19.50 2.01 -18.84
C ASN A 91 -18.52 2.38 -19.96
N THR A 92 -17.37 2.97 -19.62
CA THR A 92 -16.35 3.31 -20.61
C THR A 92 -15.76 2.05 -21.24
N THR A 93 -15.49 1.03 -20.44
CA THR A 93 -14.96 -0.26 -20.92
C THR A 93 -15.96 -0.97 -21.83
N LEU A 94 -17.23 -1.03 -21.43
CA LEU A 94 -18.32 -1.59 -22.25
C LEU A 94 -18.52 -0.85 -23.58
N SER A 95 -18.21 0.44 -23.66
CA SER A 95 -18.31 1.21 -24.92
C SER A 95 -17.23 0.85 -25.95
N ILE A 96 -16.12 0.26 -25.50
CA ILE A 96 -14.96 -0.07 -26.34
C ILE A 96 -15.02 -1.52 -26.81
N PHE A 97 -15.42 -2.43 -25.92
CA PHE A 97 -15.55 -3.84 -26.25
C PHE A 97 -16.93 -4.15 -26.84
N PRO A 98 -17.02 -5.06 -27.83
CA PRO A 98 -18.31 -5.58 -28.27
C PRO A 98 -19.06 -6.26 -27.12
N VAL A 99 -20.40 -6.21 -27.12
CA VAL A 99 -21.29 -6.77 -26.07
C VAL A 99 -21.08 -8.27 -25.80
N ILE A 100 -20.41 -8.99 -26.70
CA ILE A 100 -20.08 -10.42 -26.56
C ILE A 100 -18.83 -10.68 -25.69
N TYR A 101 -18.15 -9.63 -25.25
CA TYR A 101 -16.98 -9.74 -24.37
C TYR A 101 -17.32 -9.31 -22.96
N ASP A 102 -16.75 -10.02 -22.00
CA ASP A 102 -16.71 -9.65 -20.60
C ASP A 102 -15.28 -9.28 -20.21
N PHE A 103 -15.14 -8.63 -19.05
CA PHE A 103 -13.87 -8.14 -18.57
C PHE A 103 -13.80 -8.04 -17.05
N GLU A 104 -12.58 -8.09 -16.53
CA GLU A 104 -12.26 -7.87 -15.11
C GLU A 104 -10.94 -7.11 -14.98
N TYR A 105 -10.86 -6.22 -13.99
CA TYR A 105 -9.62 -5.54 -13.63
C TYR A 105 -9.05 -6.15 -12.35
N GLU A 106 -7.79 -6.56 -12.42
CA GLU A 106 -6.98 -6.96 -11.26
C GLU A 106 -6.03 -5.83 -10.93
N VAL A 107 -6.12 -5.31 -9.71
CA VAL A 107 -5.22 -4.28 -9.18
C VAL A 107 -4.20 -4.94 -8.27
N LYS A 108 -2.93 -4.54 -8.41
CA LYS A 108 -1.80 -5.06 -7.62
C LYS A 108 -0.96 -3.92 -7.05
N ASN A 109 -0.31 -4.19 -5.92
CA ASN A 109 0.46 -3.24 -5.11
C ASN A 109 -0.39 -2.13 -4.46
N VAL A 110 -1.70 -2.32 -4.38
CA VAL A 110 -2.63 -1.41 -3.70
C VAL A 110 -3.54 -2.25 -2.82
N ALA A 111 -3.71 -1.83 -1.57
CA ALA A 111 -4.64 -2.50 -0.68
C ALA A 111 -6.09 -2.28 -1.15
N PRO A 112 -7.02 -3.19 -0.84
CA PRO A 112 -8.42 -2.98 -1.16
C PRO A 112 -8.94 -1.65 -0.59
N PRO A 113 -9.89 -0.99 -1.29
CA PRO A 113 -10.51 0.26 -0.81
C PRO A 113 -11.26 0.07 0.50
N ARG A 114 -11.78 -1.14 0.74
CA ARG A 114 -12.48 -1.56 1.95
C ARG A 114 -11.75 -2.74 2.57
N VAL A 115 -11.32 -2.60 3.83
CA VAL A 115 -10.58 -3.65 4.56
C VAL A 115 -11.41 -4.21 5.71
N SER A 116 -11.66 -5.51 5.70
CA SER A 116 -12.38 -6.23 6.73
C SER A 116 -11.43 -6.86 7.77
N ILE A 117 -11.63 -6.54 9.05
CA ILE A 117 -10.73 -6.88 10.15
C ILE A 117 -11.44 -7.76 11.18
N GLY A 118 -10.88 -8.94 11.45
CA GLY A 118 -11.23 -9.75 12.61
C GLY A 118 -10.39 -9.36 13.83
N CYS A 119 -10.99 -8.81 14.88
CA CYS A 119 -10.26 -8.35 16.07
C CYS A 119 -10.32 -9.38 17.20
N ILE A 120 -9.16 -9.92 17.59
CA ILE A 120 -8.97 -10.75 18.77
C ILE A 120 -8.49 -9.82 19.88
N CYS A 121 -9.45 -9.13 20.49
CA CYS A 121 -9.22 -7.99 21.36
C CYS A 121 -10.37 -7.77 22.35
N SER A 122 -10.14 -6.92 23.33
CA SER A 122 -11.16 -6.38 24.24
C SER A 122 -12.02 -5.29 23.58
N GLU A 123 -13.12 -4.90 24.22
CA GLU A 123 -13.99 -3.82 23.75
C GLU A 123 -13.25 -2.47 23.71
N GLU A 124 -12.42 -2.17 24.72
CA GLU A 124 -11.60 -0.96 24.75
C GLU A 124 -10.59 -0.89 23.60
N GLU A 125 -9.98 -2.03 23.24
CA GLU A 125 -9.05 -2.13 22.12
C GLU A 125 -9.74 -1.94 20.77
N GLU A 126 -10.93 -2.51 20.62
CA GLU A 126 -11.76 -2.32 19.42
C GLU A 126 -12.16 -0.86 19.22
N ASP A 127 -12.63 -0.20 20.28
CA ASP A 127 -13.04 1.21 20.24
C ASP A 127 -11.87 2.13 19.95
N TRP A 128 -10.71 1.84 20.53
CA TRP A 128 -9.49 2.57 20.25
C TRP A 128 -9.02 2.37 18.80
N LEU A 129 -9.07 1.14 18.27
CA LEU A 129 -8.76 0.89 16.86
C LEU A 129 -9.69 1.70 15.95
N LYS A 130 -11.01 1.65 16.17
CA LYS A 130 -12.00 2.40 15.38
C LYS A 130 -11.75 3.90 15.39
N SER A 131 -11.48 4.46 16.57
CA SER A 131 -11.43 5.92 16.76
C SER A 131 -10.09 6.53 16.37
N LYS A 132 -8.97 5.79 16.46
CA LYS A 132 -7.63 6.33 16.26
C LYS A 132 -6.88 5.72 15.08
N ILE A 133 -6.95 4.41 14.91
CA ILE A 133 -6.11 3.69 13.95
C ILE A 133 -6.82 3.53 12.60
N LEU A 134 -8.09 3.15 12.62
CA LEU A 134 -8.89 2.77 11.45
C LEU A 134 -9.68 3.95 10.86
N THR A 135 -9.18 5.16 11.06
CA THR A 135 -9.66 6.32 10.32
C THR A 135 -9.38 6.13 8.84
N PRO A 136 -10.25 6.58 7.92
CA PRO A 136 -9.97 6.51 6.49
C PRO A 136 -8.60 7.11 6.14
N SER A 137 -7.78 6.42 5.35
CA SER A 137 -6.54 6.95 4.80
C SER A 137 -6.16 6.22 3.54
N TYR A 138 -5.55 6.93 2.61
CA TYR A 138 -5.05 6.36 1.38
C TYR A 138 -4.29 5.04 1.60
N PRO A 139 -4.50 3.98 0.78
CA PRO A 139 -5.51 3.84 -0.28
C PRO A 139 -6.85 3.26 0.23
N THR A 140 -7.01 3.08 1.54
CA THR A 140 -8.15 2.41 2.17
C THR A 140 -9.06 3.43 2.84
N PHE A 141 -10.22 3.70 2.24
CA PHE A 141 -11.17 4.67 2.78
C PHE A 141 -12.21 4.05 3.70
N GLU A 142 -12.34 2.72 3.77
CA GLU A 142 -13.26 2.06 4.69
C GLU A 142 -12.59 0.90 5.44
N PHE A 143 -12.83 0.84 6.76
CA PHE A 143 -12.45 -0.27 7.60
C PHE A 143 -13.68 -0.86 8.29
N ALA A 144 -13.90 -2.17 8.11
CA ALA A 144 -14.96 -2.91 8.78
C ALA A 144 -14.33 -3.83 9.83
N ILE A 145 -14.45 -3.49 11.12
CA ILE A 145 -13.90 -4.29 12.21
C ILE A 145 -14.99 -5.07 12.95
N LYS A 146 -14.70 -6.32 13.29
CA LYS A 146 -15.56 -7.15 14.12
C LYS A 146 -14.74 -7.95 15.10
N ARG A 147 -15.11 -7.89 16.39
CA ARG A 147 -14.50 -8.73 17.42
C ARG A 147 -14.85 -10.21 17.23
N ILE A 148 -13.83 -11.06 17.30
CA ILE A 148 -13.92 -12.51 17.12
C ILE A 148 -12.98 -13.23 18.11
N ALA A 149 -13.01 -14.57 18.10
CA ALA A 149 -12.08 -15.41 18.84
C ALA A 149 -11.23 -16.24 17.87
N LEU A 150 -10.02 -16.64 18.28
CA LEU A 150 -9.14 -17.52 17.48
C LEU A 150 -9.77 -18.88 17.13
N ALA A 151 -10.75 -19.33 17.91
CA ALA A 151 -11.54 -20.52 17.61
C ALA A 151 -12.47 -20.36 16.39
N ASN A 152 -12.82 -19.11 16.02
CA ASN A 152 -13.86 -18.78 15.05
C ASN A 152 -13.33 -17.83 13.95
N LEU A 153 -12.20 -18.17 13.34
CA LEU A 153 -11.67 -17.42 12.20
C LEU A 153 -12.55 -17.63 10.95
N SER A 154 -12.62 -16.62 10.09
CA SER A 154 -13.47 -16.62 8.89
C SER A 154 -12.74 -16.00 7.71
N GLU A 155 -12.93 -16.57 6.52
CA GLU A 155 -12.37 -16.04 5.26
C GLU A 155 -13.03 -14.72 4.81
N SER A 156 -14.11 -14.31 5.47
CA SER A 156 -14.76 -13.01 5.26
C SER A 156 -13.92 -11.82 5.71
N PHE A 157 -12.84 -12.04 6.45
CA PHE A 157 -11.90 -11.01 6.86
C PHE A 157 -10.67 -11.02 5.96
N ASP A 158 -10.07 -9.86 5.75
CA ASP A 158 -8.82 -9.70 4.99
C ASP A 158 -7.61 -9.86 5.91
N THR A 159 -7.72 -9.39 7.15
CA THR A 159 -6.68 -9.50 8.17
C THR A 159 -7.25 -9.71 9.57
N PHE A 160 -6.45 -10.30 10.45
CA PHE A 160 -6.76 -10.51 11.86
C PHE A 160 -5.84 -9.70 12.76
N VAL A 161 -6.39 -8.83 13.61
CA VAL A 161 -5.62 -8.06 14.60
C VAL A 161 -5.72 -8.73 15.95
N ILE A 162 -4.58 -9.08 16.54
CA ILE A 162 -4.44 -9.85 17.77
C ILE A 162 -3.73 -8.98 18.82
N PHE A 163 -4.38 -8.79 19.96
CA PHE A 163 -3.76 -8.11 21.10
C PHE A 163 -3.23 -9.12 22.13
N GLY A 164 -2.02 -8.85 22.61
CA GLY A 164 -1.37 -9.60 23.68
C GLY A 164 -0.95 -11.02 23.28
N ASN A 165 -0.48 -11.78 24.28
CA ASN A 165 -0.08 -13.17 24.10
C ASN A 165 -1.29 -14.10 24.24
N GLN A 166 -1.86 -14.52 23.10
CA GLN A 166 -3.06 -15.35 23.03
C GLN A 166 -2.79 -16.87 22.95
N GLY A 167 -1.52 -17.30 22.95
CA GLY A 167 -1.14 -18.71 22.82
C GLY A 167 -1.55 -19.33 21.48
N LEU A 168 -0.97 -18.81 20.39
CA LEU A 168 -1.40 -19.11 19.01
C LEU A 168 -1.27 -20.60 18.65
N GLU A 169 -0.32 -21.31 19.26
CA GLU A 169 -0.12 -22.76 19.08
C GLU A 169 -1.39 -23.57 19.27
N SER A 170 -2.25 -23.21 20.23
CA SER A 170 -3.50 -23.94 20.49
C SER A 170 -4.51 -23.84 19.33
N TYR A 171 -4.32 -22.87 18.44
CA TYR A 171 -5.19 -22.58 17.30
C TYR A 171 -4.49 -22.77 15.96
N ARG A 172 -3.32 -23.43 15.94
CA ARG A 172 -2.49 -23.63 14.74
C ARG A 172 -3.30 -24.06 13.52
N GLY A 173 -4.19 -25.05 13.66
CA GLY A 173 -5.02 -25.53 12.54
C GLY A 173 -5.86 -24.44 11.89
N ASN A 174 -6.59 -23.65 12.69
CA ASN A 174 -7.41 -22.55 12.19
C ASN A 174 -6.56 -21.45 11.54
N ILE A 175 -5.42 -21.11 12.15
CA ILE A 175 -4.54 -20.07 11.66
C ILE A 175 -3.90 -20.50 10.33
N THR A 176 -3.36 -21.72 10.25
CA THR A 176 -2.79 -22.27 9.01
C THR A 176 -3.83 -22.34 7.89
N GLU A 177 -5.10 -22.66 8.20
CA GLU A 177 -6.17 -22.59 7.21
C GLU A 177 -6.32 -21.17 6.64
N MET A 178 -6.38 -20.15 7.49
CA MET A 178 -6.51 -18.76 7.05
C MET A 178 -5.28 -18.27 6.28
N LEU A 179 -4.07 -18.62 6.73
CA LEU A 179 -2.83 -18.31 6.00
C LEU A 179 -2.84 -18.93 4.60
N SER A 180 -3.31 -20.18 4.46
CA SER A 180 -3.43 -20.84 3.15
C SER A 180 -4.44 -20.17 2.20
N LYS A 181 -5.36 -19.38 2.75
CA LYS A 181 -6.31 -18.54 2.01
C LYS A 181 -5.78 -17.12 1.75
N GLY A 182 -4.51 -16.86 2.05
CA GLY A 182 -3.86 -15.56 1.84
C GLY A 182 -4.24 -14.49 2.87
N LYS A 183 -4.81 -14.87 4.02
CA LYS A 183 -5.28 -13.89 5.02
C LYS A 183 -4.15 -13.38 5.91
N GLY A 184 -4.18 -12.09 6.21
CA GLY A 184 -3.16 -11.42 7.02
C GLY A 184 -3.34 -11.58 8.53
N PHE A 185 -2.25 -11.37 9.27
CA PHE A 185 -2.26 -11.34 10.72
C PHE A 185 -1.42 -10.16 11.24
N VAL A 186 -1.95 -9.45 12.23
CA VAL A 186 -1.30 -8.35 12.92
C VAL A 186 -1.24 -8.68 14.40
N LEU A 187 -0.06 -8.70 15.00
CA LEU A 187 0.13 -8.96 16.42
C LEU A 187 0.61 -7.70 17.13
N ILE A 188 -0.06 -7.32 18.21
CA ILE A 188 0.33 -6.24 19.10
C ILE A 188 0.62 -6.86 20.46
N ALA A 189 1.87 -7.22 20.71
CA ALA A 189 2.22 -8.00 21.89
C ALA A 189 3.63 -7.75 22.41
N ASN A 190 3.75 -7.70 23.74
CA ASN A 190 5.01 -7.69 24.46
C ASN A 190 5.22 -9.05 25.11
N PHE A 191 6.39 -9.66 24.87
CA PHE A 191 6.73 -10.95 25.44
C PHE A 191 7.56 -10.79 26.72
N THR A 192 7.01 -11.27 27.84
CA THR A 192 7.75 -11.38 29.11
C THR A 192 8.45 -12.73 29.29
N SER A 193 8.10 -13.71 28.46
CA SER A 193 8.64 -15.08 28.36
C SER A 193 8.76 -15.47 26.88
N SER A 194 9.35 -16.63 26.55
CA SER A 194 9.35 -17.12 25.16
C SER A 194 7.92 -17.13 24.60
N PRO A 195 7.70 -16.64 23.37
CA PRO A 195 6.46 -16.87 22.65
C PRO A 195 6.24 -18.38 22.43
N ASP A 196 5.01 -18.76 22.09
CA ASP A 196 4.74 -20.13 21.64
C ASP A 196 5.30 -20.36 20.22
N SER A 197 5.50 -21.63 19.84
CA SER A 197 6.14 -22.00 18.57
C SER A 197 5.44 -21.47 17.34
N MET A 198 4.10 -21.38 17.34
CA MET A 198 3.35 -20.81 16.23
C MET A 198 3.60 -19.30 16.12
N THR A 199 3.62 -18.59 17.24
CA THR A 199 3.96 -17.16 17.27
C THR A 199 5.38 -16.89 16.75
N GLU A 200 6.36 -17.70 17.18
CA GLU A 200 7.74 -17.63 16.70
C GLU A 200 7.83 -17.87 15.18
N GLU A 201 7.16 -18.90 14.68
CA GLU A 201 7.13 -19.28 13.26
C GLU A 201 6.46 -18.21 12.38
N MET A 202 5.24 -17.79 12.73
CA MET A 202 4.45 -16.85 11.92
C MET A 202 5.14 -15.50 11.77
N PHE A 203 5.64 -14.96 12.88
CA PHE A 203 6.18 -13.61 12.92
C PHE A 203 7.70 -13.60 12.83
N GLY A 204 8.35 -14.71 12.46
CA GLY A 204 9.80 -14.80 12.27
C GLY A 204 10.60 -14.38 13.51
N ILE A 205 10.12 -14.74 14.70
CA ILE A 205 10.69 -14.32 15.99
C ILE A 205 11.51 -15.46 16.57
N SER A 206 12.79 -15.21 16.79
CA SER A 206 13.69 -16.13 17.50
C SER A 206 14.03 -15.51 18.85
N TYR A 207 13.38 -16.01 19.91
CA TYR A 207 13.55 -15.50 21.25
C TYR A 207 14.65 -16.27 22.00
N THR A 208 15.69 -15.57 22.43
CA THR A 208 16.70 -16.13 23.35
C THR A 208 16.69 -15.32 24.65
N GLY A 209 16.04 -15.86 25.69
CA GLY A 209 15.89 -15.15 26.96
C GLY A 209 15.57 -16.08 28.12
N GLY A 210 16.59 -16.79 28.62
CA GLY A 210 16.57 -17.51 29.90
C GLY A 210 17.65 -16.98 30.83
N SER A 211 17.24 -16.46 31.99
CA SER A 211 18.05 -16.04 33.15
C SER A 211 19.10 -14.93 32.95
N SER A 212 18.80 -13.76 33.50
CA SER A 212 19.73 -12.68 33.91
C SER A 212 20.79 -12.24 32.90
N GLY A 213 20.51 -11.22 32.09
CA GLY A 213 21.58 -10.45 31.46
C GLY A 213 21.13 -9.57 30.32
N THR A 214 20.55 -10.17 29.28
CA THR A 214 20.20 -9.45 28.06
C THR A 214 19.16 -10.25 27.30
N ARG A 215 17.93 -9.73 27.17
CA ARG A 215 16.95 -10.29 26.25
C ARG A 215 17.46 -10.06 24.85
N SER A 216 17.71 -11.13 24.10
CA SER A 216 18.16 -11.04 22.72
C SER A 216 17.06 -11.60 21.84
N MET A 217 16.41 -10.70 21.12
CA MET A 217 15.47 -11.05 20.08
C MET A 217 16.19 -11.01 18.75
N LYS A 218 16.11 -12.13 18.03
CA LYS A 218 16.61 -12.23 16.66
C LYS A 218 15.39 -12.38 15.75
N PHE A 219 15.43 -11.71 14.62
CA PHE A 219 14.43 -11.86 13.59
C PHE A 219 14.99 -12.82 12.55
N GLU A 220 14.26 -13.90 12.29
CA GLU A 220 14.58 -14.84 11.24
C GLU A 220 13.75 -14.46 10.01
N ASN A 221 14.30 -14.65 8.80
CA ASN A 221 13.57 -14.49 7.55
C ASN A 221 13.23 -13.04 7.11
N LEU A 222 14.07 -12.06 7.48
CA LEU A 222 13.93 -10.64 7.08
C LEU A 222 14.23 -10.34 5.60
N SER A 223 14.63 -11.33 4.80
CA SER A 223 15.27 -11.13 3.50
C SER A 223 14.45 -11.67 2.33
N LYS A 224 13.21 -11.17 2.15
CA LYS A 224 12.46 -11.33 0.90
C LYS A 224 12.18 -9.97 0.28
N GLU A 225 12.39 -9.86 -1.04
CA GLU A 225 12.19 -8.64 -1.83
C GLU A 225 10.80 -8.00 -1.63
N ILE A 226 9.80 -8.84 -1.33
CA ILE A 226 8.39 -8.48 -1.24
C ILE A 226 8.03 -7.71 0.05
N THR A 227 8.87 -7.78 1.08
CA THR A 227 8.65 -7.11 2.38
C THR A 227 8.85 -5.58 2.29
N SER A 228 9.38 -5.08 1.18
CA SER A 228 9.76 -3.68 0.97
C SER A 228 8.60 -2.72 0.69
N GLY A 229 7.40 -3.24 0.39
CA GLY A 229 6.21 -2.42 0.15
C GLY A 229 5.73 -1.65 1.39
N ILE A 230 5.93 -2.19 2.59
CA ILE A 230 5.42 -1.61 3.83
C ILE A 230 6.13 -0.29 4.20
N SER A 231 7.43 -0.15 3.94
CA SER A 231 8.18 1.08 4.22
C SER A 231 7.70 2.24 3.35
N LYS A 232 7.50 1.99 2.06
CA LYS A 232 6.95 2.98 1.11
C LYS A 232 5.55 3.41 1.51
N ARG A 233 4.73 2.52 2.07
CA ARG A 233 3.42 2.90 2.61
C ARG A 233 3.56 3.74 3.87
N TYR A 234 4.41 3.34 4.80
CA TYR A 234 4.60 4.03 6.07
C TYR A 234 4.97 5.51 5.86
N VAL A 235 5.95 5.80 4.99
CA VAL A 235 6.41 7.17 4.74
C VAL A 235 5.40 8.04 4.00
N ASN A 236 4.42 7.42 3.35
CA ASN A 236 3.37 8.08 2.59
C ASN A 236 2.01 8.08 3.31
N ASN A 237 1.92 7.51 4.51
CA ASN A 237 0.70 7.53 5.30
C ASN A 237 0.57 8.83 6.10
N ILE A 238 -0.67 9.19 6.40
CA ILE A 238 -1.06 10.40 7.12
C ILE A 238 -1.25 10.08 8.60
N VAL A 239 -0.77 10.97 9.46
CA VAL A 239 -1.13 10.99 10.88
C VAL A 239 -2.37 11.84 11.07
N ARG A 240 -3.41 11.25 11.66
CA ARG A 240 -4.64 11.95 12.01
C ARG A 240 -4.63 12.33 13.48
N VAL A 241 -4.62 13.63 13.76
CA VAL A 241 -4.57 14.17 15.12
C VAL A 241 -5.94 14.71 15.51
N GLN A 242 -6.41 14.35 16.69
CA GLN A 242 -7.65 14.89 17.24
C GLN A 242 -7.39 16.21 17.94
N THR A 243 -8.29 17.16 17.74
CA THR A 243 -8.36 18.39 18.50
C THR A 243 -9.69 18.49 19.23
N GLU A 244 -9.62 18.91 20.49
CA GLU A 244 -10.78 18.93 21.37
C GLU A 244 -10.92 20.28 22.08
N GLY A 245 -12.08 20.47 22.71
CA GLY A 245 -12.38 21.64 23.51
C GLY A 245 -12.77 22.88 22.70
N THR A 246 -12.99 23.99 23.40
CA THR A 246 -13.45 25.26 22.80
C THR A 246 -12.41 25.94 21.93
N ASN A 247 -11.12 25.62 22.15
CA ASN A 247 -10.00 26.21 21.43
C ASN A 247 -9.43 25.24 20.37
N LEU A 248 -10.07 24.09 20.15
CA LEU A 248 -9.64 23.06 19.19
C LEU A 248 -8.13 22.79 19.26
N THR A 249 -7.67 22.44 20.46
CA THR A 249 -6.26 22.11 20.69
C THR A 249 -6.04 20.61 20.64
N GLY A 250 -4.90 20.19 20.10
CA GLY A 250 -4.47 18.80 20.01
C GLY A 250 -3.01 18.64 20.39
N LYS A 251 -2.56 17.40 20.43
CA LYS A 251 -1.17 17.04 20.67
C LYS A 251 -0.72 16.02 19.65
N LEU A 252 0.46 16.25 19.09
CA LEU A 252 1.14 15.35 18.17
C LEU A 252 2.38 14.82 18.88
N TYR A 253 2.43 13.51 19.06
CA TYR A 253 3.53 12.82 19.72
C TYR A 253 4.37 12.10 18.66
N ILE A 254 5.50 12.69 18.31
CA ILE A 254 6.47 12.07 17.40
C ILE A 254 7.69 11.71 18.23
N GLN A 255 8.07 10.43 18.20
CA GLN A 255 9.13 9.89 19.04
C GLN A 255 8.83 10.14 20.53
N ASP A 256 9.59 11.03 21.18
CA ASP A 256 9.39 11.46 22.58
C ASP A 256 9.20 12.97 22.70
N THR A 257 8.92 13.63 21.57
CA THR A 257 8.63 15.06 21.52
C THR A 257 7.13 15.26 21.37
N GLU A 258 6.59 16.12 22.22
CA GLU A 258 5.21 16.57 22.16
C GLU A 258 5.17 17.91 21.41
N PHE A 259 4.29 17.99 20.41
CA PHE A 259 3.99 19.23 19.71
C PHE A 259 2.54 19.62 20.01
N ASP A 260 2.34 20.82 20.56
CA ASP A 260 1.01 21.39 20.74
C ASP A 260 0.48 21.87 19.38
N LEU A 261 -0.81 21.61 19.13
CA LEU A 261 -1.51 22.07 17.93
C LEU A 261 -2.73 22.88 18.33
N GLU A 262 -2.97 23.97 17.60
CA GLU A 262 -4.14 24.82 17.77
C GLU A 262 -4.74 25.12 16.40
N GLN A 263 -6.01 24.74 16.20
CA GLN A 263 -6.72 25.07 14.96
C GLN A 263 -7.31 26.47 15.02
N ASN A 264 -7.10 27.25 13.97
CA ASN A 264 -7.76 28.52 13.76
C ASN A 264 -8.81 28.39 12.66
N VAL A 265 -10.06 28.13 13.05
CA VAL A 265 -11.19 27.95 12.13
C VAL A 265 -11.44 29.18 11.25
N ALA A 266 -11.24 30.39 11.79
CA ALA A 266 -11.51 31.62 11.03
C ALA A 266 -10.45 31.90 9.95
N ALA A 267 -9.23 31.39 10.14
CA ALA A 267 -8.13 31.55 9.21
C ALA A 267 -7.84 30.27 8.40
N GLU A 268 -8.59 29.18 8.62
CA GLU A 268 -8.41 27.88 7.95
C GLU A 268 -6.94 27.42 8.00
N CYS A 269 -6.35 27.45 9.20
CA CYS A 269 -4.94 27.12 9.40
C CYS A 269 -4.69 26.47 10.78
N VAL A 270 -3.55 25.80 10.92
CA VAL A 270 -3.11 25.16 12.16
C VAL A 270 -1.79 25.75 12.64
N THR A 271 -1.75 26.17 13.90
CA THR A 271 -0.48 26.50 14.57
C THR A 271 0.08 25.25 15.20
N ILE A 272 1.33 24.90 14.86
CA ILE A 272 2.06 23.80 15.48
C ILE A 272 3.22 24.40 16.27
N SER A 273 3.38 24.01 17.53
CA SER A 273 4.50 24.47 18.35
C SER A 273 5.84 24.19 17.64
N SER A 274 6.76 25.15 17.67
CA SER A 274 8.03 25.14 16.92
C SER A 274 7.94 25.40 15.41
N CYS A 275 6.74 25.62 14.86
CA CYS A 275 6.55 26.21 13.53
C CYS A 275 6.42 27.72 13.64
N PRO A 276 7.05 28.50 12.73
CA PRO A 276 7.05 29.96 12.82
C PRO A 276 5.70 30.59 12.47
N ASP A 277 4.93 29.95 11.60
CA ASP A 277 3.69 30.47 11.02
C ASP A 277 2.54 29.46 11.17
N CYS A 278 1.31 29.96 11.02
CA CYS A 278 0.12 29.10 10.93
C CYS A 278 0.14 28.40 9.56
N LEU A 279 0.03 27.07 9.54
CA LEU A 279 0.08 26.27 8.33
C LEU A 279 -1.31 26.17 7.69
N HIS A 280 -1.40 26.48 6.40
CA HIS A 280 -2.53 26.15 5.55
C HIS A 280 -2.33 24.79 4.86
N GLU A 281 -3.39 24.25 4.27
CA GLU A 281 -3.35 22.97 3.56
C GLU A 281 -2.29 22.98 2.44
N GLY A 282 -1.50 21.92 2.36
CA GLY A 282 -0.34 21.79 1.47
C GLY A 282 0.93 22.51 1.95
N GLU A 283 0.85 23.38 2.96
CA GLU A 283 2.04 24.04 3.51
C GLU A 283 2.83 23.12 4.44
N SER A 284 4.14 23.33 4.46
CA SER A 284 5.07 22.51 5.24
C SER A 284 5.87 23.34 6.23
N CYS A 285 6.13 22.75 7.40
CA CYS A 285 6.99 23.27 8.44
C CYS A 285 8.11 22.28 8.73
N GLN A 286 9.34 22.78 8.68
CA GLN A 286 10.52 22.02 9.08
C GLN A 286 10.90 22.33 10.52
N ILE A 287 10.81 21.33 11.39
CA ILE A 287 11.27 21.37 12.77
C ILE A 287 12.61 20.64 12.83
N THR A 288 13.72 21.35 12.63
CA THR A 288 15.07 20.76 12.65
C THR A 288 15.53 20.46 14.08
N PRO A 289 16.12 19.29 14.39
CA PRO A 289 16.43 18.14 13.51
C PRO A 289 15.38 17.02 13.60
N ILE A 290 14.14 17.32 13.97
CA ILE A 290 13.15 16.33 14.43
C ILE A 290 12.21 15.85 13.34
N VAL A 291 11.70 16.73 12.46
CA VAL A 291 10.64 16.36 11.51
C VAL A 291 10.33 17.43 10.46
N ASN A 292 9.89 17.02 9.26
CA ASN A 292 9.19 17.89 8.31
C ASN A 292 7.69 17.52 8.29
N LEU A 293 6.83 18.46 8.66
CA LEU A 293 5.39 18.29 8.74
C LEU A 293 4.74 19.03 7.57
N THR A 294 3.84 18.39 6.85
CA THR A 294 2.97 19.06 5.87
C THR A 294 1.53 18.91 6.35
N LEU A 295 0.82 20.02 6.51
CA LEU A 295 -0.62 19.96 6.77
C LEU A 295 -1.27 19.43 5.50
N PHE A 296 -1.86 18.23 5.56
CA PHE A 296 -2.62 17.72 4.43
C PHE A 296 -3.94 18.46 4.35
N GLN A 297 -4.68 18.46 5.46
CA GLN A 297 -5.97 19.12 5.56
C GLN A 297 -6.46 19.25 7.00
N ILE A 298 -7.51 20.05 7.17
CA ILE A 298 -8.35 20.08 8.36
C ILE A 298 -9.66 19.34 8.03
N ASP A 299 -10.14 18.46 8.91
CA ASP A 299 -11.37 17.69 8.69
C ASP A 299 -12.53 18.60 8.28
N PRO A 300 -13.02 18.50 7.03
CA PRO A 300 -13.95 19.46 6.47
C PRO A 300 -15.35 19.33 7.09
N LEU A 301 -15.64 18.23 7.80
CA LEU A 301 -16.95 17.95 8.37
C LEU A 301 -17.04 18.39 9.82
N GLU A 302 -16.25 17.75 10.69
CA GLU A 302 -16.34 18.01 12.13
C GLU A 302 -15.35 19.06 12.61
N GLN A 303 -14.32 19.40 11.82
CA GLN A 303 -13.23 20.30 12.20
C GLN A 303 -12.56 19.94 13.54
N LYS A 304 -12.69 18.67 13.97
CA LYS A 304 -12.10 18.13 15.20
C LYS A 304 -10.88 17.27 14.92
N TRP A 305 -10.55 17.08 13.65
CA TRP A 305 -9.41 16.30 13.24
C TRP A 305 -8.60 17.11 12.24
N MET A 306 -7.32 16.82 12.21
CA MET A 306 -6.43 17.31 11.16
C MET A 306 -5.52 16.18 10.73
N ASP A 307 -5.12 16.26 9.48
CA ASP A 307 -4.33 15.24 8.83
C ASP A 307 -2.98 15.83 8.46
N ILE A 308 -1.92 15.18 8.93
CA ILE A 308 -0.55 15.67 8.82
C ILE A 308 0.29 14.61 8.13
N TYR A 309 0.89 14.98 7.00
CA TYR A 309 1.98 14.20 6.44
C TYR A 309 3.25 14.46 7.22
N ILE A 310 3.99 13.39 7.44
CA ILE A 310 5.28 13.49 8.09
C ILE A 310 6.36 12.99 7.15
N ARG A 311 7.04 13.94 6.50
CA ARG A 311 8.04 13.65 5.48
C ARG A 311 9.41 13.39 6.11
N SER A 312 10.12 12.42 5.55
CA SER A 312 11.52 12.17 5.85
C SER A 312 12.39 13.29 5.25
N TYR A 313 13.41 13.75 5.98
CA TYR A 313 14.37 14.76 5.51
C TYR A 313 15.80 14.23 5.66
N LYS A 314 16.78 14.77 4.93
CA LYS A 314 18.18 14.29 4.96
C LYS A 314 18.77 14.22 6.37
N ASP A 315 18.37 15.12 7.25
CA ASP A 315 18.88 15.25 8.63
C ASP A 315 17.93 14.63 9.69
N ASN A 316 16.74 14.23 9.27
CA ASN A 316 15.77 13.48 10.06
C ASN A 316 15.22 12.38 9.17
N GLN A 317 16.07 11.41 8.90
CA GLN A 317 15.60 10.25 8.20
C GLN A 317 14.61 9.56 9.14
N ARG A 318 13.34 9.49 8.73
CA ARG A 318 12.43 8.46 9.22
C ARG A 318 12.94 7.13 8.65
N ASP A 319 14.14 6.73 9.02
CA ASP A 319 14.75 5.47 8.64
C ASP A 319 14.07 4.37 9.47
N TYR A 320 12.83 4.11 9.12
CA TYR A 320 12.28 2.78 9.20
C TYR A 320 12.71 2.09 7.91
N SER A 321 13.99 1.70 7.84
CA SER A 321 14.49 0.99 6.68
C SER A 321 14.04 -0.47 6.79
N PHE A 322 12.90 -0.79 6.19
CA PHE A 322 12.66 -2.15 5.71
C PHE A 322 13.50 -2.27 4.44
N GLU A 323 14.71 -2.82 4.57
CA GLU A 323 15.64 -2.89 3.46
C GLU A 323 15.47 -4.18 2.65
N ASP A 324 15.41 -4.01 1.34
CA ASP A 324 15.14 -4.98 0.29
C ASP A 324 16.43 -5.25 -0.47
N LEU A 325 17.10 -6.39 -0.25
CA LEU A 325 18.35 -6.65 -0.97
C LEU A 325 18.61 -8.14 -1.30
N VAL A 326 18.37 -8.47 -2.57
CA VAL A 326 19.51 -8.84 -3.42
C VAL A 326 20.59 -7.73 -3.30
N PRO A 327 21.81 -8.02 -2.83
CA PRO A 327 22.18 -9.26 -2.18
C PRO A 327 22.99 -9.08 -0.88
N LEU A 328 22.50 -9.82 0.12
CA LEU A 328 23.22 -10.52 1.20
C LEU A 328 23.10 -9.91 2.60
N ALA A 329 22.25 -10.60 3.37
CA ALA A 329 22.26 -10.77 4.81
C ALA A 329 21.98 -9.52 5.65
N VAL A 330 20.83 -9.54 6.34
CA VAL A 330 20.51 -8.56 7.37
C VAL A 330 21.47 -8.73 8.54
N GLU A 331 22.48 -7.86 8.59
CA GLU A 331 23.14 -7.55 9.85
C GLU A 331 22.27 -6.52 10.59
N LYS A 332 22.04 -6.78 11.87
CA LYS A 332 21.43 -5.84 12.81
C LYS A 332 22.17 -4.50 12.74
N THR A 333 21.55 -3.46 12.19
CA THR A 333 22.02 -2.07 12.27
C THR A 333 21.00 -1.21 13.02
N GLU A 334 21.42 -0.05 13.52
CA GLU A 334 20.60 0.90 14.30
C GLU A 334 19.35 1.42 13.55
N SER A 335 19.26 1.16 12.24
CA SER A 335 18.19 1.63 11.32
C SER A 335 17.17 0.55 10.91
N THR A 336 17.48 -0.73 11.12
CA THR A 336 16.68 -1.87 10.62
C THR A 336 15.83 -2.53 11.70
N VAL A 337 15.87 -1.96 12.89
CA VAL A 337 14.98 -2.25 13.99
C VAL A 337 14.29 -0.92 14.25
N LEU A 338 12.96 -0.90 14.34
CA LEU A 338 12.32 0.09 15.20
C LEU A 338 12.99 -0.11 16.56
N SER A 339 14.06 0.59 16.86
CA SER A 339 14.62 0.60 18.20
C SER A 339 14.94 2.04 18.46
N TRP A 340 13.98 2.72 19.06
CA TRP A 340 14.36 3.80 19.94
C TRP A 340 15.04 3.19 21.17
N GLN A 341 15.90 3.97 21.81
CA GLN A 341 16.88 3.55 22.82
C GLN A 341 16.29 2.79 24.03
N ASP A 342 14.97 2.60 24.13
CA ASP A 342 14.30 1.67 25.04
C ASP A 342 13.02 1.01 24.46
N ASN A 343 13.12 -0.26 24.06
CA ASN A 343 12.06 -1.30 24.13
C ASN A 343 10.82 -1.29 23.20
N SER A 344 10.80 -0.67 22.02
CA SER A 344 9.68 -0.86 21.05
C SER A 344 10.22 -1.26 19.69
N PHE A 345 9.73 -2.33 19.06
CA PHE A 345 10.15 -2.81 17.73
C PHE A 345 9.01 -3.40 16.89
N ALA A 346 9.21 -3.62 15.58
CA ALA A 346 8.23 -4.29 14.72
C ALA A 346 8.90 -5.22 13.72
N ASN A 347 8.15 -6.22 13.27
CA ASN A 347 8.55 -7.14 12.22
C ASN A 347 7.44 -7.30 11.17
N ALA A 348 7.82 -7.49 9.91
CA ALA A 348 6.92 -7.78 8.81
C ALA A 348 7.42 -9.04 8.08
N VAL A 349 6.52 -10.00 7.86
CA VAL A 349 6.83 -11.31 7.29
C VAL A 349 5.79 -11.67 6.23
N VAL A 350 6.24 -12.26 5.12
CA VAL A 350 5.37 -12.77 4.06
C VAL A 350 5.48 -14.30 4.02
N GLY A 351 4.33 -14.98 4.13
CA GLY A 351 4.24 -16.44 4.07
C GLY A 351 4.59 -17.01 2.69
N GLU A 352 4.74 -18.33 2.61
CA GLU A 352 4.95 -19.08 1.35
C GLU A 352 3.88 -20.16 1.19
N TYR A 353 2.66 -19.72 0.92
CA TYR A 353 1.49 -20.56 0.72
C TYR A 353 1.06 -20.64 -0.76
N SER A 354 1.61 -19.80 -1.64
CA SER A 354 1.25 -19.71 -3.05
C SER A 354 2.48 -19.55 -3.98
N LEU A 355 2.22 -19.44 -5.29
CA LEU A 355 3.25 -19.18 -6.30
C LEU A 355 3.40 -17.68 -6.61
N PHE A 356 2.49 -16.84 -6.14
CA PHE A 356 2.42 -15.42 -6.48
C PHE A 356 2.41 -14.56 -5.21
N TYR A 357 3.35 -13.62 -5.08
CA TYR A 357 3.52 -12.85 -3.86
C TYR A 357 2.27 -12.08 -3.44
N GLU A 358 1.47 -11.64 -4.41
CA GLU A 358 0.30 -10.80 -4.19
C GLU A 358 -0.75 -11.51 -3.34
N THR A 359 -0.82 -12.83 -3.48
CA THR A 359 -1.77 -13.72 -2.80
C THR A 359 -1.19 -14.35 -1.54
N GLU A 360 0.06 -14.03 -1.18
CA GLU A 360 0.68 -14.53 0.04
C GLU A 360 0.09 -13.84 1.28
N PRO A 361 -0.12 -14.60 2.37
CA PRO A 361 -0.50 -14.01 3.65
C PRO A 361 0.66 -13.17 4.19
N ARG A 362 0.30 -12.06 4.82
CA ARG A 362 1.23 -11.07 5.38
C ARG A 362 1.04 -10.97 6.88
N MET A 363 2.13 -11.07 7.61
CA MET A 363 2.16 -11.12 9.07
C MET A 363 2.96 -9.93 9.58
N PHE A 364 2.35 -9.10 10.41
CA PHE A 364 2.97 -7.91 11.00
C PHE A 364 2.94 -8.03 12.51
N TRP A 365 4.03 -7.70 13.18
CA TRP A 365 4.09 -7.68 14.64
C TRP A 365 4.69 -6.38 15.14
N ILE A 366 4.14 -5.84 16.22
CA ILE A 366 4.69 -4.69 16.95
C ILE A 366 4.83 -5.02 18.45
N TYR A 367 5.99 -4.66 19.00
CA TYR A 367 6.41 -4.77 20.39
C TYR A 367 6.68 -3.38 20.96
N GLY A 368 6.50 -3.23 22.27
CA GLY A 368 6.62 -1.97 23.00
C GLY A 368 5.60 -0.95 22.50
N TYR A 369 4.45 -1.42 22.04
CA TYR A 369 3.45 -0.55 21.46
C TYR A 369 2.87 0.41 22.51
N ASP A 370 3.00 1.72 22.26
CA ASP A 370 2.43 2.78 23.09
C ASP A 370 1.38 3.56 22.29
N ARG A 371 0.13 3.46 22.73
CA ARG A 371 -1.02 4.13 22.10
C ARG A 371 -0.90 5.67 22.08
N LYS A 372 -0.04 6.24 22.93
CA LYS A 372 0.18 7.68 23.00
C LYS A 372 1.12 8.21 21.93
N LYS A 373 1.85 7.34 21.23
CA LYS A 373 2.84 7.73 20.22
C LYS A 373 2.22 7.67 18.82
N ASP A 374 2.09 8.81 18.15
CA ASP A 374 1.37 8.91 16.87
C ASP A 374 2.12 8.27 15.70
N ASP A 375 3.46 8.22 15.76
CA ASP A 375 4.28 7.47 14.81
C ASP A 375 4.10 5.94 14.95
N LEU A 376 3.96 5.41 16.15
CA LEU A 376 3.60 4.01 16.36
C LEU A 376 2.15 3.72 15.92
N ASN A 377 1.23 4.65 16.15
CA ASN A 377 -0.15 4.55 15.65
C ASN A 377 -0.18 4.48 14.12
N LEU A 378 0.57 5.35 13.45
CA LEU A 378 0.75 5.35 11.99
C LEU A 378 1.33 4.03 11.48
N LEU A 379 2.31 3.50 12.19
CA LEU A 379 2.96 2.25 11.83
C LEU A 379 1.99 1.07 11.96
N LEU A 380 1.25 0.99 13.07
CA LEU A 380 0.26 -0.07 13.24
C LEU A 380 -0.79 -0.02 12.12
N LYS A 381 -1.30 1.18 11.80
CA LYS A 381 -2.22 1.38 10.68
C LYS A 381 -1.63 0.87 9.36
N THR A 382 -0.36 1.21 9.11
CA THR A 382 0.37 0.73 7.93
C THR A 382 0.47 -0.80 7.92
N GLY A 383 0.79 -1.42 9.05
CA GLY A 383 0.84 -2.87 9.21
C GLY A 383 -0.51 -3.54 8.95
N ILE A 384 -1.61 -2.94 9.41
CA ILE A 384 -2.98 -3.42 9.14
C ILE A 384 -3.28 -3.38 7.63
N ILE A 385 -3.11 -2.22 6.98
CA ILE A 385 -3.35 -2.05 5.54
C ILE A 385 -2.48 -2.98 4.70
N TRP A 386 -1.20 -3.11 5.06
CA TRP A 386 -0.30 -4.02 4.36
C TRP A 386 -0.71 -5.48 4.56
N SER A 387 -1.06 -5.87 5.78
CA SER A 387 -1.45 -7.24 6.10
C SER A 387 -2.74 -7.70 5.40
N SER A 388 -3.67 -6.78 5.10
CA SER A 388 -4.92 -7.10 4.38
C SER A 388 -4.69 -7.49 2.91
N GLY A 389 -3.45 -7.43 2.42
CA GLY A 389 -3.11 -7.74 1.05
C GLY A 389 -3.00 -6.50 0.18
N GLU A 390 -2.34 -6.65 -0.96
CA GLU A 390 -2.08 -5.55 -1.90
C GLU A 390 -2.59 -5.92 -3.30
N HIS A 391 -3.76 -6.57 -3.31
CA HIS A 391 -4.34 -7.13 -4.51
C HIS A 391 -5.86 -7.27 -4.36
N TYR A 392 -6.60 -6.83 -5.37
CA TYR A 392 -8.04 -7.02 -5.44
C TYR A 392 -8.55 -7.02 -6.88
N PHE A 393 -9.75 -7.59 -7.08
CA PHE A 393 -10.50 -7.49 -8.33
C PHE A 393 -11.58 -6.42 -8.19
N VAL A 394 -11.77 -5.61 -9.24
CA VAL A 394 -12.69 -4.47 -9.21
C VAL A 394 -14.15 -4.93 -9.20
N PHE A 395 -14.51 -5.86 -10.09
CA PHE A 395 -15.89 -6.35 -10.22
C PHE A 395 -16.13 -7.73 -9.62
N ASN A 396 -15.07 -8.45 -9.24
CA ASN A 396 -15.11 -9.81 -8.69
C ASN A 396 -15.83 -10.84 -9.59
N LYS A 397 -15.73 -10.68 -10.91
CA LYS A 397 -16.28 -11.61 -11.89
C LYS A 397 -15.43 -12.90 -11.97
N PRO A 398 -16.07 -14.07 -12.16
CA PRO A 398 -15.33 -15.32 -12.31
C PRO A 398 -14.57 -15.34 -13.65
N ILE A 399 -13.24 -15.32 -13.57
CA ILE A 399 -12.37 -15.29 -14.75
C ILE A 399 -12.22 -16.71 -15.34
N PRO A 400 -12.59 -16.96 -16.61
CA PRO A 400 -12.44 -18.27 -17.25
C PRO A 400 -10.98 -18.71 -17.39
N SER A 401 -10.76 -20.00 -17.64
CA SER A 401 -9.41 -20.55 -17.86
C SER A 401 -8.78 -20.07 -19.18
N LYS A 402 -9.59 -19.80 -20.20
CA LYS A 402 -9.16 -19.18 -21.47
C LYS A 402 -9.56 -17.71 -21.49
N ARG A 403 -8.57 -16.83 -21.57
CA ARG A 403 -8.73 -15.38 -21.51
C ARG A 403 -7.57 -14.68 -22.18
N ASN A 404 -7.81 -13.47 -22.66
CA ASN A 404 -6.76 -12.54 -23.04
C ASN A 404 -6.42 -11.68 -21.83
N ILE A 405 -5.15 -11.28 -21.72
CA ILE A 405 -4.64 -10.49 -20.61
C ILE A 405 -3.84 -9.33 -21.20
N ALA A 406 -4.22 -8.11 -20.85
CA ALA A 406 -3.36 -6.95 -20.97
C ALA A 406 -2.91 -6.50 -19.58
N MET A 407 -1.70 -5.96 -19.50
CA MET A 407 -1.12 -5.45 -18.27
C MET A 407 -0.51 -4.09 -18.58
N HIS A 408 -0.73 -3.14 -17.68
CA HIS A 408 -0.08 -1.85 -17.73
C HIS A 408 0.45 -1.49 -16.35
N PHE A 409 1.65 -0.92 -16.33
CA PHE A 409 2.33 -0.48 -15.11
C PHE A 409 2.05 1.00 -14.94
N TYR A 410 1.50 1.35 -13.78
CA TYR A 410 1.14 2.72 -13.46
C TYR A 410 2.13 3.24 -12.44
N THR A 411 2.73 4.38 -12.77
CA THR A 411 3.59 5.11 -11.86
C THR A 411 3.06 6.51 -11.74
N GLY A 412 2.38 6.81 -10.65
CA GLY A 412 2.00 8.18 -10.38
C GLY A 412 0.78 8.23 -9.52
N LEU A 413 0.91 8.89 -8.39
CA LEU A 413 -0.20 9.43 -7.65
C LEU A 413 0.28 10.68 -6.95
N ARG A 414 -0.56 11.72 -7.02
CA ARG A 414 -0.55 13.01 -6.30
C ARG A 414 0.43 13.01 -5.10
N GLU A 415 1.73 13.11 -5.41
CA GLU A 415 2.88 13.17 -4.48
C GLU A 415 3.35 11.89 -3.74
N SER A 416 2.60 10.79 -3.66
CA SER A 416 2.96 9.59 -2.86
C SER A 416 3.90 8.58 -3.55
N GLN A 417 4.06 8.62 -4.88
CA GLN A 417 5.00 7.79 -5.65
C GLN A 417 4.90 6.25 -5.46
N ILE A 418 3.78 5.70 -4.99
CA ILE A 418 3.64 4.23 -4.86
C ILE A 418 3.26 3.64 -6.24
N PRO A 419 4.12 2.81 -6.87
CA PRO A 419 3.81 2.19 -8.15
C PRO A 419 2.76 1.09 -7.98
N PHE A 420 1.85 0.97 -8.93
CA PHE A 420 0.85 -0.09 -8.98
C PHE A 420 0.72 -0.70 -10.36
N THR A 421 0.06 -1.85 -10.44
CA THR A 421 -0.16 -2.56 -11.70
C THR A 421 -1.63 -2.86 -11.85
N VAL A 422 -2.17 -2.59 -13.03
CA VAL A 422 -3.52 -2.99 -13.40
C VAL A 422 -3.42 -4.01 -14.53
N LYS A 423 -4.07 -5.16 -14.34
CA LYS A 423 -4.30 -6.12 -15.41
C LYS A 423 -5.75 -6.08 -15.83
N LEU A 424 -5.97 -6.03 -17.14
CA LEU A 424 -7.27 -6.15 -17.75
C LEU A 424 -7.40 -7.54 -18.36
N TYR A 425 -8.26 -8.35 -17.76
CA TYR A 425 -8.68 -9.64 -18.28
C TYR A 425 -9.86 -9.43 -19.21
N THR A 426 -9.82 -10.00 -20.42
CA THR A 426 -10.94 -9.97 -21.37
C THR A 426 -11.20 -11.35 -21.95
N TRP A 427 -12.47 -11.71 -22.07
CA TRP A 427 -12.88 -13.00 -22.66
C TRP A 427 -14.22 -12.87 -23.37
N GLY A 428 -14.38 -13.61 -24.47
CA GLY A 428 -15.63 -13.67 -25.23
C GLY A 428 -16.46 -14.89 -24.84
N TYR A 429 -17.77 -14.79 -25.03
CA TYR A 429 -18.72 -15.90 -24.89
C TYR A 429 -18.83 -16.76 -26.15
#